data_AF-A0A7C2FT41-F1
#
_entry.id   AF-A0A7C2FT41-F1
#
_cell.length_a   1.000
_cell.length_b   1.000
_cell.length_c   1.000
_cell.angle_alpha   90.00
_cell.angle_beta   90.00
_cell.angle_gamma   90.00
#
_symmetry.space_group_name_H-M   'P 1'
#
loop_
_entity.id
_entity.type
_entity.pdbx_description
1 polymer ?
#
loop_
_entity_poly.entity_id
_entity_poly.type
_entity_poly.pdbx_seq_one_letter_code
_entity_poly.pdbx_strand_id
1 'polypeptide(L)'
;MSRLGEAFRSHHRQLRRQLEAFAEQVAQDPQKADLESMVRFLREELLPHARAEEAHLYSAVVPLLRHHGDPTATMRLDHRLLEEHVRRVEAAVQEAQRGGFAWPDRLRREMLGLTALFQAHLEKEERVYLPLVEGHLAEAEQDALLTAMHEQPAAVSGAQEKVLDVRRLAPPQRHPLIFATFQALGPGEGFELVNDHDPKPLYYQFAAELPGQFTWEYLEQGPEVWRVRIGKPPA
;
A
#
# COMPACT_ATOMS: atom_id res chain seq x y z
N MET A 1 -16.37 16.00 -2.79
CA MET A 1 -16.49 14.58 -2.39
C MET A 1 -17.94 14.15 -2.53
N SER A 2 -18.25 12.89 -2.86
CA SER A 2 -19.65 12.42 -2.92
C SER A 2 -20.26 12.30 -1.53
N ARG A 3 -21.56 12.59 -1.42
CA ARG A 3 -22.34 12.47 -0.17
C ARG A 3 -22.25 11.07 0.44
N LEU A 4 -22.24 10.04 -0.41
CA LEU A 4 -22.08 8.63 0.00
C LEU A 4 -20.74 8.40 0.69
N GLY A 5 -19.63 8.77 0.05
CA GLY A 5 -18.30 8.53 0.61
C GLY A 5 -18.04 9.33 1.89
N GLU A 6 -18.64 10.50 2.04
CA GLU A 6 -18.57 11.28 3.28
C GLU A 6 -19.34 10.61 4.42
N ALA A 7 -20.56 10.13 4.15
CA ALA A 7 -21.37 9.41 5.13
C ALA A 7 -20.65 8.15 5.65
N PHE A 8 -20.10 7.32 4.75
CA PHE A 8 -19.32 6.13 5.12
C PHE A 8 -18.11 6.48 5.99
N ARG A 9 -17.26 7.42 5.55
CA ARG A 9 -16.09 7.84 6.32
C ARG A 9 -16.46 8.41 7.69
N SER A 10 -17.55 9.15 7.78
CA SER A 10 -18.02 9.69 9.06
C SER A 10 -18.46 8.58 10.01
N HIS A 11 -19.23 7.62 9.51
CA HIS A 11 -19.68 6.47 10.28
C HIS A 11 -18.51 5.60 10.75
N HIS A 12 -17.56 5.27 9.86
CA HIS A 12 -16.35 4.53 10.21
C HIS A 12 -15.49 5.26 11.26
N ARG A 13 -15.34 6.58 11.17
CA ARG A 13 -14.67 7.37 12.20
C ARG A 13 -15.39 7.31 13.56
N GLN A 14 -16.71 7.19 13.58
CA GLN A 14 -17.47 7.03 14.81
C GLN A 14 -17.23 5.65 15.43
N LEU A 15 -17.42 4.57 14.66
CA LEU A 15 -17.20 3.20 15.12
C LEU A 15 -15.77 3.02 15.66
N ARG A 16 -14.77 3.51 14.91
CA ARG A 16 -13.37 3.43 15.33
C ARG A 16 -13.12 4.16 16.64
N ARG A 17 -13.62 5.39 16.80
CA ARG A 17 -13.45 6.17 18.04
C ARG A 17 -14.07 5.49 19.25
N GLN A 18 -15.25 4.88 19.09
CA GLN A 18 -15.89 4.13 20.18
C GLN A 18 -15.08 2.88 20.54
N LEU A 19 -14.61 2.12 19.55
CA LEU A 19 -13.77 0.95 19.79
C LEU A 19 -12.45 1.33 20.49
N GLU A 20 -11.78 2.39 20.02
CA GLU A 20 -10.56 2.93 20.63
C GLU A 20 -10.81 3.36 22.09
N ALA A 21 -11.96 3.99 22.37
CA ALA A 21 -12.32 4.39 23.73
C ALA A 21 -12.51 3.19 24.67
N PHE A 22 -13.13 2.09 24.21
CA PHE A 22 -13.22 0.87 25.01
C PHE A 22 -11.85 0.21 25.21
N ALA A 23 -11.03 0.14 24.15
CA ALA A 23 -9.68 -0.41 24.24
C ALA A 23 -8.82 0.37 25.25
N GLU A 24 -8.92 1.70 25.26
CA GLU A 24 -8.22 2.56 26.22
C GLU A 24 -8.70 2.33 27.67
N GLN A 25 -10.02 2.22 27.91
CA GLN A 25 -10.55 1.89 29.23
C GLN A 25 -9.99 0.57 29.76
N VAL A 26 -9.97 -0.46 28.91
CA VAL A 26 -9.41 -1.77 29.26
C VAL A 26 -7.90 -1.68 29.49
N ALA A 27 -7.17 -0.91 28.69
CA ALA A 27 -5.73 -0.72 28.87
C ALA A 27 -5.39 0.00 30.19
N GLN A 28 -6.23 0.95 30.62
CA GLN A 28 -6.03 1.71 31.87
C GLN A 28 -6.39 0.90 33.12
N ASP A 29 -7.59 0.34 33.17
CA ASP A 29 -8.06 -0.48 34.30
C ASP A 29 -9.20 -1.41 33.85
N PRO A 30 -8.90 -2.69 33.55
CA PRO A 30 -9.91 -3.65 33.13
C PRO A 30 -11.04 -3.86 34.14
N GLN A 31 -10.80 -3.61 35.44
CA GLN A 31 -11.81 -3.80 36.49
C GLN A 31 -12.83 -2.65 36.54
N LYS A 32 -12.48 -1.49 35.97
CA LYS A 32 -13.35 -0.30 35.90
C LYS A 32 -13.92 -0.06 34.50
N ALA A 33 -13.47 -0.80 33.49
CA ALA A 33 -14.00 -0.70 32.14
C ALA A 33 -15.49 -1.09 32.09
N ASP A 34 -16.28 -0.35 31.30
CA ASP A 34 -17.68 -0.69 31.06
C ASP A 34 -17.79 -1.84 30.03
N LEU A 35 -17.53 -3.06 30.51
CA LEU A 35 -17.50 -4.27 29.68
C LEU A 35 -18.88 -4.61 29.10
N GLU A 36 -19.97 -4.25 29.77
CA GLU A 36 -21.32 -4.52 29.26
C GLU A 36 -21.63 -3.63 28.06
N SER A 37 -21.38 -2.32 28.16
CA SER A 37 -21.55 -1.41 27.03
C SER A 37 -20.59 -1.74 25.89
N MET A 38 -19.36 -2.18 26.19
CA MET A 38 -18.42 -2.67 25.19
C MET A 38 -19.00 -3.85 24.40
N VAL A 39 -19.48 -4.90 25.08
CA VAL A 39 -20.07 -6.06 24.41
C VAL A 39 -21.32 -5.68 23.63
N ARG A 40 -22.16 -4.78 24.17
CA ARG A 40 -23.35 -4.27 23.48
C ARG A 40 -22.96 -3.57 22.17
N PHE A 41 -22.01 -2.62 22.22
CA PHE A 41 -21.49 -1.94 21.04
C PHE A 41 -20.97 -2.93 19.98
N LEU A 42 -20.17 -3.91 20.39
CA LEU A 42 -19.64 -4.91 19.47
C LEU A 42 -20.75 -5.72 18.78
N ARG A 43 -21.79 -6.11 19.53
CA ARG A 43 -22.88 -6.96 19.04
C ARG A 43 -23.96 -6.22 18.26
N GLU A 44 -24.24 -4.98 18.64
CA GLU A 44 -25.40 -4.23 18.14
C GLU A 44 -25.02 -3.13 17.15
N GLU A 45 -23.75 -2.73 17.09
CA GLU A 45 -23.26 -1.71 16.14
C GLU A 45 -22.18 -2.27 15.22
N LEU A 46 -21.06 -2.76 15.77
CA LEU A 46 -19.90 -3.16 14.95
C LEU A 46 -20.19 -4.38 14.06
N LEU A 47 -20.70 -5.47 14.63
CA LEU A 47 -21.03 -6.68 13.87
C LEU A 47 -22.16 -6.45 12.85
N PRO A 48 -23.27 -5.76 13.20
CA PRO A 48 -24.30 -5.42 12.23
C PRO A 48 -23.78 -4.56 11.08
N HIS A 49 -22.87 -3.61 11.35
CA HIS A 49 -22.21 -2.83 10.30
C HIS A 49 -21.46 -3.73 9.30
N ALA A 50 -20.59 -4.63 9.79
CA ALA A 50 -19.83 -5.56 8.93
C ALA A 50 -20.76 -6.46 8.10
N ARG A 51 -21.82 -7.01 8.72
CA ARG A 51 -22.81 -7.84 8.02
C ARG A 51 -23.61 -7.05 6.97
N ALA A 52 -23.88 -5.78 7.23
CA ALA A 52 -24.56 -4.92 6.28
C ALA A 52 -23.67 -4.61 5.06
N GLU A 53 -22.35 -4.43 5.26
CA GLU A 53 -21.40 -4.32 4.14
C GLU A 53 -21.41 -5.59 3.28
N GLU A 54 -21.38 -6.78 3.91
CA GLU A 54 -21.48 -8.07 3.21
C GLU A 54 -22.78 -8.21 2.41
N ALA A 55 -23.93 -7.90 3.03
CA ALA A 55 -25.23 -8.07 2.41
C ALA A 55 -25.51 -7.07 1.27
N HIS A 56 -24.99 -5.84 1.37
CA HIS A 56 -25.41 -4.75 0.49
C HIS A 56 -24.28 -4.08 -0.27
N LEU A 57 -23.14 -3.80 0.37
CA LEU A 57 -22.05 -3.08 -0.29
C LEU A 57 -21.31 -4.02 -1.25
N TYR A 58 -20.95 -5.21 -0.80
CA TYR A 58 -20.12 -6.12 -1.61
C TYR A 58 -20.84 -6.63 -2.85
N SER A 59 -22.17 -6.83 -2.79
CA SER A 59 -22.95 -7.17 -4.00
C SER A 59 -22.88 -6.09 -5.08
N ALA A 60 -22.83 -4.80 -4.70
CA ALA A 60 -22.63 -3.70 -5.64
C ALA A 60 -21.17 -3.55 -6.11
N VAL A 61 -20.20 -3.90 -5.26
CA VAL A 61 -18.76 -3.77 -5.54
C VAL A 61 -18.23 -4.89 -6.43
N VAL A 62 -18.71 -6.14 -6.28
CA VAL A 62 -18.23 -7.30 -7.07
C VAL A 62 -18.20 -7.06 -8.58
N PRO A 63 -19.28 -6.59 -9.25
CA PRO A 63 -19.22 -6.31 -10.69
C PRO A 63 -18.23 -5.20 -11.03
N LEU A 64 -18.11 -4.17 -10.18
CA LEU A 64 -17.15 -3.09 -10.37
C LEU A 64 -15.70 -3.60 -10.28
N LEU A 65 -15.41 -4.50 -9.34
CA LEU A 65 -14.09 -5.12 -9.24
C LEU A 65 -13.72 -5.93 -10.48
N ARG A 66 -14.68 -6.67 -11.04
CA ARG A 66 -14.45 -7.47 -12.27
C ARG A 66 -14.14 -6.62 -13.50
N HIS A 67 -14.75 -5.44 -13.62
CA HIS A 67 -14.66 -4.62 -14.83
C HIS A 67 -13.69 -3.43 -14.72
N HIS A 68 -13.43 -2.95 -13.51
CA HIS A 68 -12.69 -1.70 -13.29
C HIS A 68 -11.69 -1.77 -12.14
N GLY A 69 -11.73 -2.83 -11.33
CA GLY A 69 -10.90 -2.97 -10.15
C GLY A 69 -9.70 -3.87 -10.36
N ASP A 70 -8.78 -3.80 -9.42
CA ASP A 70 -7.71 -4.78 -9.28
C ASP A 70 -8.04 -5.70 -8.10
N PRO A 71 -8.29 -7.01 -8.35
CA PRO A 71 -8.68 -7.97 -7.31
C PRO A 71 -7.66 -8.13 -6.18
N THR A 72 -6.39 -7.78 -6.41
CA THR A 72 -5.30 -7.88 -5.42
C THR A 72 -4.99 -6.56 -4.73
N ALA A 73 -5.73 -5.48 -5.06
CA ALA A 73 -5.51 -4.15 -4.47
C ALA A 73 -5.73 -4.11 -2.95
N THR A 74 -6.58 -4.97 -2.40
CA THR A 74 -6.81 -5.11 -0.96
C THR A 74 -5.56 -5.65 -0.26
N MET A 75 -4.91 -6.66 -0.83
CA MET A 75 -3.66 -7.21 -0.26
C MET A 75 -2.49 -6.25 -0.37
N ARG A 76 -2.40 -5.47 -1.46
CA ARG A 76 -1.41 -4.39 -1.54
C ARG A 76 -1.71 -3.21 -0.61
N LEU A 77 -2.96 -3.03 -0.19
CA LEU A 77 -3.28 -2.08 0.88
C LEU A 77 -2.77 -2.60 2.22
N ASP A 78 -3.02 -3.87 2.52
CA ASP A 78 -2.46 -4.52 3.70
C ASP A 78 -0.94 -4.41 3.78
N HIS A 79 -0.21 -4.69 2.68
CA HIS A 79 1.25 -4.54 2.63
C HIS A 79 1.71 -3.13 2.97
N ARG A 80 1.03 -2.10 2.44
CA ARG A 80 1.33 -0.70 2.79
C ARG A 80 1.09 -0.42 4.28
N LEU A 81 0.03 -0.98 4.86
CA LEU A 81 -0.26 -0.84 6.29
C LEU A 81 0.78 -1.59 7.16
N LEU A 82 1.24 -2.77 6.73
CA LEU A 82 2.35 -3.49 7.37
C LEU A 82 3.63 -2.64 7.35
N GLU A 83 4.01 -2.07 6.19
CA GLU A 83 5.15 -1.17 6.08
C GLU A 83 5.03 0.04 7.00
N GLU A 84 3.84 0.64 7.09
CA GLU A 84 3.59 1.77 7.99
C GLU A 84 3.79 1.40 9.46
N HIS A 85 3.31 0.22 9.90
CA HIS A 85 3.56 -0.29 11.25
C HIS A 85 5.05 -0.53 11.48
N VAL A 86 5.77 -1.14 10.53
CA VAL A 86 7.22 -1.35 10.63
C VAL A 86 7.96 -0.02 10.80
N ARG A 87 7.65 1.01 10.00
CA ARG A 87 8.25 2.34 10.15
C ARG A 87 7.96 2.97 11.52
N ARG A 88 6.76 2.75 12.08
CA ARG A 88 6.41 3.24 13.43
C ARG A 88 7.14 2.46 14.54
N VAL A 89 7.35 1.16 14.37
CA VAL A 89 8.22 0.35 15.24
C VAL A 89 9.65 0.87 15.22
N GLU A 90 10.22 1.09 14.03
CA GLU A 90 11.56 1.65 13.86
C GLU A 90 11.70 3.00 14.56
N ALA A 91 10.71 3.89 14.40
CA ALA A 91 10.68 5.18 15.06
C ALA A 91 10.65 5.06 16.59
N ALA A 92 9.88 4.10 17.14
CA ALA A 92 9.86 3.83 18.58
C ALA A 92 11.20 3.31 19.10
N VAL A 93 11.86 2.42 18.34
CA VAL A 93 13.20 1.91 18.69
C VAL A 93 14.25 3.04 18.66
N GLN A 94 14.20 3.93 17.66
CA GLN A 94 15.08 5.09 17.59
C GLN A 94 14.84 6.07 18.76
N GLU A 95 13.59 6.27 19.17
CA GLU A 95 13.25 7.06 20.37
C GLU A 95 13.86 6.42 21.63
N ALA A 96 13.78 5.09 21.77
CA ALA A 96 14.39 4.36 22.88
C ALA A 96 15.91 4.58 22.94
N GLN A 97 16.58 4.50 21.79
CA GLN A 97 18.02 4.74 21.67
C GLN A 97 18.42 6.18 22.05
N ARG A 98 17.53 7.15 21.85
CA ARG A 98 17.74 8.56 22.23
C ARG A 98 17.37 8.86 23.69
N GLY A 99 16.92 7.86 24.46
CA GLY A 99 16.53 8.03 25.87
C GLY A 99 15.15 8.66 26.07
N GLY A 100 14.23 8.53 25.10
CA GLY A 100 12.84 8.97 25.27
C GLY A 100 12.06 8.10 26.27
N PHE A 101 10.86 8.54 26.63
CA PHE A 101 10.02 7.86 27.63
C PHE A 101 8.71 7.27 27.08
N ALA A 102 8.25 7.70 25.90
CA ALA A 102 6.95 7.26 25.34
C ALA A 102 7.07 6.02 24.44
N TRP A 103 8.30 5.62 24.09
CA TRP A 103 8.57 4.47 23.22
C TRP A 103 8.02 3.12 23.72
N PRO A 104 7.95 2.78 25.02
CA PRO A 104 7.48 1.45 25.42
C PRO A 104 6.03 1.21 25.02
N ASP A 105 5.15 2.18 25.30
CA ASP A 105 3.73 2.07 24.98
C ASP A 105 3.47 2.19 23.48
N ARG A 106 4.24 3.05 22.79
CA ARG A 106 4.18 3.14 21.32
C ARG A 106 4.59 1.81 20.69
N LEU A 107 5.73 1.25 21.07
CA LEU A 107 6.23 -0.02 20.57
C LEU A 107 5.22 -1.15 20.83
N ARG A 108 4.67 -1.23 22.04
CA ARG A 108 3.64 -2.21 22.38
C ARG A 108 2.41 -2.11 21.48
N ARG A 109 1.87 -0.90 21.28
CA ARG A 109 0.71 -0.67 20.40
C ARG A 109 0.99 -1.06 18.96
N GLU A 110 2.14 -0.65 18.42
CA GLU A 110 2.50 -0.97 17.03
C GLU A 110 2.72 -2.47 16.84
N MET A 111 3.36 -3.16 17.79
CA MET A 111 3.54 -4.62 17.72
C MET A 111 2.22 -5.39 17.81
N LEU A 112 1.28 -4.95 18.65
CA LEU A 112 -0.06 -5.53 18.72
C LEU A 112 -0.82 -5.35 17.39
N GLY A 113 -0.80 -4.14 16.84
CA GLY A 113 -1.43 -3.83 15.55
C GLY A 113 -0.81 -4.61 14.39
N LEU A 114 0.52 -4.66 14.33
CA LEU A 114 1.27 -5.41 13.32
C LEU A 114 0.94 -6.91 13.38
N THR A 115 0.89 -7.48 14.58
CA THR A 115 0.56 -8.90 14.78
C THR A 115 -0.86 -9.21 14.28
N ALA A 116 -1.85 -8.40 14.68
CA ALA A 116 -3.24 -8.60 14.28
C ALA A 116 -3.44 -8.44 12.76
N LEU A 117 -2.81 -7.42 12.16
CA LEU A 117 -2.87 -7.20 10.71
C LEU A 117 -2.19 -8.34 9.94
N PHE A 118 -1.01 -8.78 10.38
CA PHE A 118 -0.29 -9.86 9.70
C PHE A 118 -1.01 -11.21 9.79
N GLN A 119 -1.64 -11.51 10.92
CA GLN A 119 -2.49 -12.70 11.04
C GLN A 119 -3.69 -12.65 10.08
N ALA A 120 -4.40 -11.53 10.02
CA ALA A 120 -5.51 -11.35 9.08
C ALA A 120 -5.04 -11.40 7.61
N HIS A 121 -3.83 -10.92 7.33
CA HIS A 121 -3.19 -10.98 6.02
C HIS A 121 -2.94 -12.44 5.59
N LEU A 122 -2.26 -13.22 6.44
CA LEU A 122 -1.99 -14.64 6.18
C LEU A 122 -3.27 -15.45 5.99
N GLU A 123 -4.27 -15.24 6.85
CA GLU A 123 -5.57 -15.93 6.74
C GLU A 123 -6.25 -15.69 5.38
N LYS A 124 -6.09 -14.49 4.79
CA LYS A 124 -6.59 -14.22 3.44
C LYS A 124 -5.79 -14.97 2.37
N GLU A 125 -4.47 -15.01 2.48
CA GLU A 125 -3.64 -15.75 1.51
C GLU A 125 -3.94 -17.24 1.59
N GLU A 126 -3.90 -17.82 2.78
CA GLU A 126 -4.05 -19.26 3.00
C GLU A 126 -5.47 -19.77 2.70
N ARG A 127 -6.52 -19.01 3.03
CA ARG A 127 -7.91 -19.47 2.87
C ARG A 127 -8.57 -19.00 1.59
N VAL A 128 -8.05 -17.96 0.94
CA VAL A 128 -8.67 -17.40 -0.27
C VAL A 128 -7.78 -17.57 -1.48
N TYR A 129 -6.48 -17.26 -1.38
CA TYR A 129 -5.61 -17.25 -2.57
C TYR A 129 -4.96 -18.59 -2.86
N LEU A 130 -4.40 -19.28 -1.85
CA LEU A 130 -3.79 -20.59 -2.03
C LEU A 130 -4.76 -21.62 -2.64
N PRO A 131 -6.03 -21.73 -2.20
CA PRO A 131 -6.96 -22.67 -2.82
C PRO A 131 -7.27 -22.35 -4.29
N LEU A 132 -7.18 -21.07 -4.69
CA LEU A 132 -7.33 -20.68 -6.10
C LEU A 132 -6.13 -21.12 -6.93
N VAL A 133 -4.92 -20.94 -6.40
CA VAL A 133 -3.67 -21.39 -7.04
C VAL A 133 -3.67 -22.91 -7.18
N GLU A 134 -3.89 -23.63 -6.08
CA GLU A 134 -3.91 -25.09 -6.03
C GLU A 134 -4.99 -25.69 -6.94
N GLY A 135 -6.15 -25.04 -7.02
CA GLY A 135 -7.29 -25.51 -7.80
C GLY A 135 -7.22 -25.20 -9.30
N HIS A 136 -6.35 -24.30 -9.75
CA HIS A 136 -6.37 -23.80 -11.14
C HIS A 136 -5.01 -23.78 -11.86
N LEU A 137 -3.88 -23.86 -11.15
CA LEU A 137 -2.55 -23.98 -11.76
C LEU A 137 -2.07 -25.44 -11.76
N ALA A 138 -1.29 -25.83 -12.77
CA ALA A 138 -0.64 -27.14 -12.78
C ALA A 138 0.48 -27.22 -11.73
N GLU A 139 0.79 -28.43 -11.24
CA GLU A 139 1.85 -28.64 -10.22
C GLU A 139 3.19 -28.00 -10.61
N ALA A 140 3.61 -28.11 -11.86
CA ALA A 140 4.84 -27.50 -12.34
C ALA A 140 4.82 -25.95 -12.27
N GLU A 141 3.65 -25.33 -12.47
CA GLU A 141 3.48 -23.88 -12.35
C GLU A 141 3.47 -23.45 -10.87
N GLN A 142 2.89 -24.27 -9.99
CA GLN A 142 2.92 -24.07 -8.55
C GLN A 142 4.35 -24.17 -7.99
N ASP A 143 5.13 -25.17 -8.42
CA ASP A 143 6.54 -25.34 -8.05
C ASP A 143 7.40 -24.15 -8.51
N ALA A 144 7.16 -23.68 -9.74
CA ALA A 144 7.83 -22.50 -10.27
C ALA A 144 7.47 -21.24 -9.44
N LEU A 145 6.20 -21.07 -9.07
CA LEU A 145 5.75 -19.97 -8.22
C LEU A 145 6.41 -20.02 -6.83
N LEU A 146 6.42 -21.20 -6.18
CA LEU A 146 7.05 -21.39 -4.88
C LEU A 146 8.54 -21.07 -4.90
N THR A 147 9.23 -21.49 -5.97
CA THR A 147 10.64 -21.16 -6.19
C THR A 147 10.83 -19.65 -6.29
N ALA A 148 10.02 -18.98 -7.12
CA ALA A 148 10.09 -17.54 -7.32
C ALA A 148 9.74 -16.70 -6.07
N MET A 149 9.02 -17.27 -5.09
CA MET A 149 8.72 -16.62 -3.81
C MET A 149 9.83 -16.76 -2.76
N HIS A 150 10.62 -17.85 -2.81
CA HIS A 150 11.71 -18.13 -1.86
C HIS A 150 13.08 -17.66 -2.33
N GLU A 151 13.29 -17.65 -3.64
CA GLU A 151 14.15 -16.63 -4.18
C GLU A 151 13.56 -15.32 -3.66
N GLN A 152 14.33 -14.58 -2.83
CA GLN A 152 14.02 -13.16 -2.68
C GLN A 152 13.76 -12.64 -4.11
N PRO A 153 13.03 -11.54 -4.35
CA PRO A 153 13.53 -10.69 -5.41
C PRO A 153 14.99 -10.47 -5.00
N ALA A 154 15.91 -11.25 -5.59
CA ALA A 154 17.32 -10.96 -5.57
C ALA A 154 17.30 -9.46 -5.81
N ALA A 155 17.99 -8.66 -4.98
CA ALA A 155 18.21 -7.27 -5.35
C ALA A 155 18.57 -7.31 -6.82
N VAL A 156 17.65 -6.83 -7.68
CA VAL A 156 17.45 -7.44 -9.01
C VAL A 156 18.74 -7.26 -9.79
N SER A 157 19.60 -8.27 -9.78
CA SER A 157 20.87 -8.29 -10.52
C SER A 157 20.59 -8.74 -11.95
N GLY A 158 19.54 -8.15 -12.50
CA GLY A 158 19.00 -8.28 -13.83
C GLY A 158 18.07 -7.09 -14.05
N ALA A 159 18.64 -5.88 -13.93
CA ALA A 159 18.04 -4.59 -14.27
C ALA A 159 16.50 -4.57 -14.44
N GLN A 160 15.75 -4.78 -13.36
CA GLN A 160 14.40 -4.21 -13.31
C GLN A 160 14.58 -2.76 -12.94
N GLU A 161 14.48 -1.90 -13.95
CA GLU A 161 14.54 -0.47 -13.74
C GLU A 161 13.42 -0.01 -12.83
N LYS A 162 13.79 0.89 -11.92
CA LYS A 162 12.88 1.51 -10.96
C LYS A 162 11.68 2.09 -11.71
N VAL A 163 10.45 1.70 -11.35
CA VAL A 163 9.23 2.29 -11.91
C VAL A 163 8.77 3.45 -11.02
N LEU A 164 8.61 4.64 -11.61
CA LEU A 164 8.10 5.86 -11.00
C LEU A 164 6.74 6.20 -11.59
N ASP A 165 5.66 5.77 -10.92
CA ASP A 165 4.28 6.12 -11.31
C ASP A 165 3.84 7.44 -10.66
N VAL A 166 3.66 8.47 -11.49
CA VAL A 166 3.30 9.83 -11.04
C VAL A 166 1.81 10.15 -11.18
N ARG A 167 0.99 9.22 -11.68
CA ARG A 167 -0.45 9.44 -11.93
C ARG A 167 -1.22 9.80 -10.65
N ARG A 168 -0.72 9.36 -9.50
CA ARG A 168 -1.32 9.60 -8.17
C ARG A 168 -0.72 10.81 -7.43
N LEU A 169 0.29 11.47 -8.00
CA LEU A 169 0.94 12.63 -7.39
C LEU A 169 0.29 13.94 -7.87
N ALA A 170 0.24 14.93 -6.98
CA ALA A 170 -0.22 16.26 -7.35
C ALA A 170 0.75 16.88 -8.38
N PRO A 171 0.27 17.64 -9.39
CA PRO A 171 1.12 18.18 -10.45
C PRO A 171 2.40 18.90 -9.98
N PRO A 172 2.36 19.74 -8.91
CA PRO A 172 3.57 20.42 -8.42
C PRO A 172 4.65 19.49 -7.86
N GLN A 173 4.30 18.26 -7.48
CA GLN A 173 5.21 17.27 -6.88
C GLN A 173 5.88 16.37 -7.92
N ARG A 174 5.30 16.27 -9.13
CA ARG A 174 5.76 15.33 -10.16
C ARG A 174 7.18 15.67 -10.62
N HIS A 175 7.40 16.87 -11.14
CA HIS A 175 8.69 17.25 -11.73
C HIS A 175 9.84 17.23 -10.71
N PRO A 176 9.72 17.83 -9.50
CA PRO A 176 10.81 17.76 -8.52
C PRO A 176 11.24 16.33 -8.18
N LEU A 177 10.29 15.40 -8.05
CA LEU A 177 10.58 14.00 -7.77
C LEU A 177 11.26 13.29 -8.95
N ILE A 178 10.81 13.55 -10.18
CA ILE A 178 11.38 12.99 -11.41
C ILE A 178 12.84 13.42 -11.56
N PHE A 179 13.13 14.71 -11.40
CA PHE A 179 14.49 15.24 -11.50
C PHE A 179 15.40 14.75 -10.36
N ALA A 180 14.89 14.68 -9.12
CA ALA A 180 15.64 14.09 -8.01
C ALA A 180 15.96 12.61 -8.26
N THR A 181 15.01 11.86 -8.81
CA THR A 181 15.19 10.45 -9.17
C THR A 181 16.25 10.30 -10.26
N PHE A 182 16.22 11.15 -11.28
CA PHE A 182 17.23 11.17 -12.34
C PHE A 182 18.64 11.51 -11.85
N GLN A 183 18.76 12.52 -10.98
CA GLN A 183 20.05 12.95 -10.44
C GLN A 183 20.76 11.83 -9.67
N ALA A 184 19.99 11.00 -8.97
CA ALA A 184 20.48 9.86 -8.19
C ALA A 184 20.99 8.67 -9.03
N LEU A 185 20.75 8.66 -10.36
CA LEU A 185 21.21 7.57 -11.24
C LEU A 185 22.73 7.58 -11.44
N GLY A 186 23.33 6.41 -11.56
CA GLY A 186 24.67 6.21 -12.11
C GLY A 186 24.69 6.24 -13.66
N PRO A 187 25.89 6.28 -14.28
CA PRO A 187 26.03 6.14 -15.74
C PRO A 187 25.44 4.82 -16.24
N GLY A 188 24.68 4.85 -17.35
CA GLY A 188 24.01 3.68 -17.92
C GLY A 188 22.74 3.23 -17.18
N GLU A 189 22.42 3.80 -16.02
CA GLU A 189 21.20 3.50 -15.28
C GLU A 189 20.00 4.30 -15.81
N GLY A 190 18.79 3.77 -15.56
CA GLY A 190 17.54 4.42 -15.91
C GLY A 190 16.39 4.05 -14.98
N PHE A 191 15.27 4.74 -15.15
CA PHE A 191 14.00 4.42 -14.50
C PHE A 191 12.86 4.59 -15.50
N GLU A 192 11.78 3.84 -15.28
CA GLU A 192 10.55 3.97 -16.06
C GLU A 192 9.62 4.99 -15.40
N LEU A 193 9.18 5.99 -16.15
CA LEU A 193 8.15 6.94 -15.74
C LEU A 193 6.80 6.49 -16.30
N VAL A 194 5.80 6.34 -15.43
CA VAL A 194 4.40 6.10 -15.80
C VAL A 194 3.58 7.37 -15.59
N ASN A 195 2.98 7.89 -16.66
CA ASN A 195 2.23 9.15 -16.66
C ASN A 195 0.80 8.97 -17.22
N ASP A 196 -0.09 9.90 -16.86
CA ASP A 196 -1.50 9.93 -17.30
C ASP A 196 -1.70 10.64 -18.65
N HIS A 197 -0.63 11.20 -19.23
CA HIS A 197 -0.61 11.86 -20.53
C HIS A 197 0.80 11.80 -21.15
N ASP A 198 0.93 12.17 -22.42
CA ASP A 198 2.21 12.27 -23.11
C ASP A 198 3.19 13.21 -22.34
N PRO A 199 4.33 12.70 -21.84
CA PRO A 199 5.34 13.49 -21.12
C PRO A 199 6.20 14.37 -22.03
N LYS A 200 5.82 14.64 -23.28
CA LYS A 200 6.54 15.53 -24.21
C LYS A 200 6.98 16.89 -23.63
N PRO A 201 6.18 17.61 -22.82
CA PRO A 201 6.66 18.84 -22.18
C PRO A 201 7.85 18.62 -21.24
N LEU A 202 7.83 17.51 -20.51
CA LEU A 202 8.91 17.10 -19.61
C LEU A 202 10.18 16.74 -20.39
N TYR A 203 10.05 16.06 -21.54
CA TYR A 203 11.19 15.80 -22.45
C TYR A 203 11.92 17.11 -22.83
N TYR A 204 11.18 18.14 -23.23
CA TYR A 204 11.78 19.43 -23.60
C TYR A 204 12.44 20.12 -22.40
N GLN A 205 11.90 19.95 -21.19
CA GLN A 205 12.53 20.45 -19.97
C GLN A 205 13.89 19.76 -19.72
N PHE A 206 13.96 18.44 -19.86
CA PHE A 206 15.22 17.70 -19.80
C PHE A 206 16.21 18.14 -20.89
N ALA A 207 15.74 18.35 -22.12
CA ALA A 207 16.58 18.81 -23.23
C ALA A 207 17.18 20.21 -22.99
N ALA A 208 16.45 21.08 -22.31
CA ALA A 208 16.91 22.43 -21.97
C ALA A 208 17.88 22.44 -20.77
N GLU A 209 17.58 21.67 -19.72
CA GLU A 209 18.35 21.69 -18.46
C GLU A 209 19.56 20.75 -18.48
N LEU A 210 19.50 19.65 -19.23
CA LEU A 210 20.47 18.55 -19.20
C LEU A 210 20.88 18.10 -20.62
N PRO A 211 21.32 19.02 -21.50
CA PRO A 211 21.63 18.68 -22.89
C PRO A 211 22.72 17.61 -22.98
N GLY A 212 22.44 16.51 -23.69
CA GLY A 212 23.37 15.40 -23.90
C GLY A 212 23.62 14.51 -22.67
N GLN A 213 22.95 14.76 -21.55
CA GLN A 213 23.19 14.05 -20.28
C GLN A 213 22.11 13.02 -19.95
N PHE A 214 21.06 12.88 -20.78
CA PHE A 214 19.98 11.94 -20.58
C PHE A 214 19.65 11.16 -21.85
N THR A 215 19.08 9.97 -21.67
CA THR A 215 18.43 9.16 -22.69
C THR A 215 16.93 9.16 -22.45
N TRP A 216 16.17 9.01 -23.53
CA TRP A 216 14.70 9.00 -23.49
C TRP A 216 14.16 7.99 -24.49
N GLU A 217 13.38 7.03 -24.01
CA GLU A 217 12.81 5.97 -24.82
C GLU A 217 11.34 5.78 -24.45
N TYR A 218 10.46 5.76 -25.46
CA TYR A 218 9.05 5.42 -25.22
C TYR A 218 8.91 3.91 -25.14
N LEU A 219 8.40 3.43 -24.00
CA LEU A 219 8.04 2.03 -23.79
C LEU A 219 6.56 1.77 -24.14
N GLU A 220 5.70 2.77 -23.91
CA GLU A 220 4.27 2.71 -24.22
C GLU A 220 3.71 4.10 -24.53
N GLN A 221 2.88 4.21 -25.56
CA GLN A 221 2.36 5.48 -26.09
C GLN A 221 0.82 5.51 -26.14
N GLY A 222 0.17 5.52 -24.97
CA GLY A 222 -1.24 5.92 -24.81
C GLY A 222 -2.28 5.10 -25.60
N PRO A 223 -3.58 5.46 -25.50
CA PRO A 223 -4.14 6.65 -24.85
C PRO A 223 -4.37 6.51 -23.32
N GLU A 224 -4.34 5.30 -22.77
CA GLU A 224 -4.68 5.06 -21.35
C GLU A 224 -3.48 5.21 -20.40
N VAL A 225 -2.28 4.85 -20.87
CA VAL A 225 -1.04 4.91 -20.08
C VAL A 225 0.12 5.33 -20.99
N TRP A 226 1.00 6.20 -20.47
CA TRP A 226 2.24 6.58 -21.14
C TRP A 226 3.42 6.12 -20.29
N ARG A 227 4.32 5.33 -20.89
CA ARG A 227 5.51 4.79 -20.22
C ARG A 227 6.74 5.24 -20.99
N VAL A 228 7.65 5.92 -20.31
CA VAL A 228 8.93 6.35 -20.87
C VAL A 228 10.07 5.93 -19.97
N ARG A 229 11.13 5.39 -20.55
CA ARG A 229 12.39 5.17 -19.85
C ARG A 229 13.22 6.44 -19.93
N ILE A 230 13.67 6.92 -18.77
CA ILE A 230 14.58 8.07 -18.63
C ILE A 230 15.86 7.56 -17.97
N GLY A 231 17.02 7.79 -18.59
CA GLY A 231 18.29 7.28 -18.06
C GLY A 231 19.49 8.18 -18.34
N LYS A 232 20.65 7.83 -17.77
CA LYS A 232 21.93 8.48 -18.10
C LYS A 232 22.66 7.69 -19.18
N PRO A 233 23.32 8.35 -20.15
CA PRO A 233 24.19 7.66 -21.10
C PRO A 233 25.24 6.79 -20.35
N PRO A 234 25.63 5.64 -20.91
CA PRO A 234 26.79 4.91 -20.40
C PRO A 234 28.06 5.76 -20.51
N ALA A 235 29.02 5.53 -19.62
CA ALA A 235 30.31 6.22 -19.59
C ALA A 235 31.20 5.86 -20.79
#